data_AF-A0A8T4MKY1-F1
#
_entry.id   AF-A0A8T4MKY1-F1
#
_cell.length_a   1.000
_cell.length_b   1.000
_cell.length_c   1.000
_cell.angle_alpha   90.00
_cell.angle_beta   90.00
_cell.angle_gamma   90.00
#
_symmetry.space_group_name_H-M   'P 1'
#
loop_
_entity.id
_entity.type
_entity.pdbx_description
1 polymer ?
#
loop_
_entity_poly.entity_id
_entity_poly.type
_entity_poly.pdbx_seq_one_letter_code
_entity_poly.pdbx_strand_id
1 'polypeptide(L)'
;MIKKEIALIIFGVLLIGALIGFVSAASSLANDFGTMFDEFSGVISVFFSKILGESADSSMFFQRCLILLVVYGIIYTVLNRMSLFQGSSFLLFFTSAAVAVLGVKFLDADFIQAVLLPYAALGGSIAIFLPFLIYFMFVHTSVKGTFGRRAAWVVFALVFMAIYISKGFVSGEAGNDTTNWFGGMYIFGIILVICAFIFDSQIHMYFEYGKLGRTMSNFHQASYVTIVTELDKLEKARDAGMDTRTYHARKKVLMERLKEHASGM
;
A
#
# COMPACT_ATOMS: atom_id res chain seq x y z
N MET A 1 13.77 -15.52 -31.03
CA MET A 1 12.64 -14.91 -30.30
C MET A 1 11.92 -15.89 -29.36
N ILE A 2 11.61 -17.11 -29.80
CA ILE A 2 10.84 -18.13 -29.05
C ILE A 2 11.35 -18.42 -27.61
N LYS A 3 12.66 -18.39 -27.35
CA LYS A 3 13.22 -18.69 -26.01
C LYS A 3 12.79 -17.72 -24.89
N LYS A 4 12.55 -16.44 -25.21
CA LYS A 4 12.13 -15.44 -24.20
C LYS A 4 10.66 -15.56 -23.83
N GLU A 5 9.80 -15.90 -24.80
CA GLU A 5 8.36 -16.08 -24.57
C GLU A 5 8.08 -17.34 -23.76
N ILE A 6 8.78 -18.43 -24.06
CA ILE A 6 8.69 -19.67 -23.27
C ILE A 6 9.16 -19.44 -21.83
N ALA A 7 10.25 -18.72 -21.62
CA ALA A 7 10.73 -18.40 -20.27
C ALA A 7 9.71 -17.56 -19.48
N LEU A 8 8.98 -16.66 -20.14
CA LEU A 8 7.97 -15.81 -19.51
C LEU A 8 6.71 -16.61 -19.13
N ILE A 9 6.30 -17.57 -19.96
CA ILE A 9 5.20 -18.50 -19.65
C ILE A 9 5.59 -19.41 -18.48
N ILE A 10 6.78 -20.02 -18.51
CA ILE A 10 7.27 -20.87 -17.42
C ILE A 10 7.33 -20.07 -16.12
N PHE A 11 7.84 -18.85 -16.16
CA PHE A 11 7.91 -17.98 -14.99
C PHE A 11 6.51 -17.60 -14.48
N GLY A 12 5.55 -17.31 -15.38
CA GLY A 12 4.16 -17.06 -15.00
C GLY A 12 3.51 -18.24 -14.30
N VAL A 13 3.71 -19.46 -14.82
CA VAL A 13 3.21 -20.71 -14.20
C VAL A 13 3.86 -20.94 -12.84
N LEU A 14 5.16 -20.69 -12.71
CA LEU A 14 5.91 -20.82 -11.45
C LEU A 14 5.43 -19.80 -10.41
N LEU A 15 5.11 -18.58 -10.83
CA LEU A 15 4.60 -17.51 -9.97
C LEU A 15 3.17 -17.82 -9.51
N ILE A 16 2.31 -18.37 -10.38
CA ILE A 16 0.98 -18.88 -9.99
C ILE A 16 1.12 -20.01 -8.97
N GLY A 17 2.03 -20.96 -9.20
CA GLY A 17 2.32 -22.05 -8.24
C GLY A 17 2.83 -21.54 -6.89
N ALA A 18 3.71 -20.53 -6.89
CA ALA A 18 4.20 -19.90 -5.67
C ALA A 18 3.09 -19.15 -4.91
N LEU A 19 2.16 -18.51 -5.62
CA LEU A 19 1.01 -17.85 -5.02
C LEU A 19 0.02 -18.86 -4.41
N ILE A 20 -0.18 -20.03 -5.04
CA ILE A 20 -0.97 -21.13 -4.45
C ILE A 20 -0.30 -21.64 -3.16
N GLY A 21 1.03 -21.78 -3.17
CA GLY A 21 1.81 -22.13 -1.98
C GLY A 21 1.71 -21.08 -0.88
N PHE A 22 1.67 -19.79 -1.22
CA PHE A 22 1.49 -18.70 -0.26
C PHE A 22 0.08 -18.70 0.35
N VAL A 23 -0.95 -19.05 -0.43
CA VAL A 23 -2.34 -19.21 0.07
C VAL A 23 -2.46 -20.46 0.96
N SER A 24 -1.79 -21.56 0.63
CA SER A 24 -1.72 -22.74 1.49
C SER A 24 -0.89 -22.50 2.77
N ALA A 25 0.25 -21.81 2.67
CA ALA A 25 1.02 -21.41 3.84
C ALA A 25 0.24 -20.42 4.71
N ALA A 26 -0.58 -19.54 4.13
CA ALA A 26 -1.52 -18.72 4.88
C ALA A 26 -2.55 -19.56 5.64
N SER A 27 -3.00 -20.70 5.09
CA SER A 27 -3.89 -21.60 5.84
C SER A 27 -3.19 -22.34 6.99
N SER A 28 -1.95 -22.79 6.81
CA SER A 28 -1.16 -23.39 7.90
C SER A 28 -0.84 -22.37 8.98
N LEU A 29 -0.40 -21.16 8.58
CA LEU A 29 -0.10 -20.07 9.49
C LEU A 29 -1.37 -19.54 10.17
N ALA A 30 -2.53 -19.55 9.48
CA ALA A 30 -3.82 -19.23 10.09
C ALA A 30 -4.26 -20.30 11.10
N ASN A 31 -3.95 -21.58 10.87
CA ASN A 31 -4.22 -22.64 11.85
C ASN A 31 -3.31 -22.51 13.08
N ASP A 32 -2.01 -22.24 12.89
CA ASP A 32 -1.06 -22.03 13.99
C ASP A 32 -1.39 -20.76 14.78
N PHE A 33 -1.69 -19.66 14.10
CA PHE A 33 -2.22 -18.45 14.74
C PHE A 33 -3.57 -18.68 15.39
N GLY A 34 -4.43 -19.51 14.80
CA GLY A 34 -5.71 -19.91 15.38
C GLY A 34 -5.50 -20.57 16.73
N THR A 35 -4.64 -21.58 16.81
CA THR A 35 -4.34 -22.27 18.09
C THR A 35 -3.73 -21.34 19.13
N MET A 36 -2.79 -20.46 18.75
CA MET A 36 -2.19 -19.50 19.67
C MET A 36 -3.22 -18.46 20.15
N PHE A 37 -4.12 -18.05 19.25
CA PHE A 37 -5.18 -17.10 19.56
C PHE A 37 -6.28 -17.73 20.41
N ASP A 38 -6.60 -19.00 20.22
CA ASP A 38 -7.56 -19.73 21.05
C ASP A 38 -7.06 -19.85 22.49
N GLU A 39 -5.78 -20.16 22.69
CA GLU A 39 -5.17 -20.18 24.03
C GLU A 39 -5.15 -18.78 24.68
N PHE A 40 -4.76 -17.76 23.92
CA PHE A 40 -4.72 -16.38 24.41
C PHE A 40 -6.12 -15.81 24.71
N SER A 41 -7.08 -16.10 23.84
CA SER A 41 -8.48 -15.69 23.99
C SER A 41 -9.14 -16.38 25.17
N GLY A 42 -8.75 -17.60 25.53
CA GLY A 42 -9.16 -18.26 26.76
C GLY A 42 -8.84 -17.44 28.02
N VAL A 43 -7.60 -16.95 28.14
CA VAL A 43 -7.19 -16.14 29.31
C VAL A 43 -7.89 -14.77 29.31
N ILE A 44 -7.95 -14.13 28.15
CA ILE A 44 -8.55 -12.80 27.99
C ILE A 44 -10.06 -12.86 28.22
N SER A 45 -10.75 -13.87 27.68
CA SER A 45 -12.20 -14.01 27.80
C SER A 45 -12.65 -14.14 29.26
N VAL A 46 -11.89 -14.81 30.12
CA VAL A 46 -12.20 -14.90 31.56
C VAL A 46 -12.12 -13.52 32.22
N PHE A 47 -11.14 -12.70 31.85
CA PHE A 47 -11.01 -11.34 32.41
C PHE A 47 -12.12 -10.42 31.91
N PHE A 48 -12.38 -10.43 30.60
CA PHE A 48 -13.37 -9.55 29.98
C PHE A 48 -14.81 -9.98 30.22
N SER A 49 -15.12 -11.27 30.31
CA SER A 49 -16.47 -11.75 30.65
C SER A 49 -16.92 -11.24 32.02
N LYS A 50 -15.99 -11.17 33.00
CA LYS A 50 -16.26 -10.58 34.31
C LYS A 50 -16.51 -9.07 34.27
N ILE A 51 -15.81 -8.35 33.38
CA ILE A 51 -15.91 -6.88 33.28
C ILE A 51 -17.11 -6.44 32.45
N LEU A 52 -17.31 -7.08 31.29
CA LEU A 52 -18.38 -6.78 30.34
C LEU A 52 -19.71 -7.43 30.74
N GLY A 53 -19.70 -8.48 31.58
CA GLY A 53 -20.89 -9.10 32.15
C GLY A 53 -21.64 -10.04 31.20
N GLU A 54 -20.98 -10.54 30.15
CA GLU A 54 -21.58 -11.38 29.12
C GLU A 54 -20.81 -12.69 28.97
N SER A 55 -21.52 -13.80 28.70
CA SER A 55 -20.93 -15.11 28.46
C SER A 55 -20.06 -15.08 27.20
N ALA A 56 -18.88 -15.71 27.28
CA ALA A 56 -17.80 -15.72 26.28
C ALA A 56 -18.15 -16.42 24.94
N ASP A 57 -19.42 -16.74 24.69
CA ASP A 57 -19.84 -17.66 23.63
C ASP A 57 -20.07 -17.02 22.25
N SER A 58 -19.78 -15.74 22.05
CA SER A 58 -20.27 -15.04 20.86
C SER A 58 -19.14 -14.43 20.04
N SER A 59 -19.26 -14.57 18.73
CA SER A 59 -18.54 -13.82 17.68
C SER A 59 -18.46 -12.30 17.95
N MET A 60 -19.29 -11.77 18.86
CA MET A 60 -19.30 -10.38 19.31
C MET A 60 -18.22 -10.03 20.34
N PHE A 61 -17.59 -10.99 21.02
CA PHE A 61 -16.53 -10.71 21.98
C PHE A 61 -15.38 -9.92 21.34
N PHE A 62 -14.87 -10.43 20.22
CA PHE A 62 -13.81 -9.78 19.46
C PHE A 62 -14.22 -8.41 18.94
N GLN A 63 -15.46 -8.30 18.46
CA GLN A 63 -16.06 -7.05 17.98
C GLN A 63 -16.11 -5.97 19.07
N ARG A 64 -16.53 -6.34 20.29
CA ARG A 64 -16.56 -5.46 21.45
C ARG A 64 -15.17 -5.06 21.91
N CYS A 65 -14.21 -5.98 21.92
CA CYS A 65 -12.80 -5.66 22.21
C CYS A 65 -12.24 -4.63 21.23
N LEU A 66 -12.54 -4.78 19.93
CA LEU A 66 -12.08 -3.83 18.91
C LEU A 66 -12.70 -2.45 19.11
N ILE A 67 -14.00 -2.36 19.38
CA ILE A 67 -14.67 -1.08 19.69
C ILE A 67 -14.09 -0.48 20.98
N LEU A 68 -13.82 -1.29 22.00
CA LEU A 68 -13.21 -0.83 23.25
C LEU A 68 -11.85 -0.18 23.01
N LEU A 69 -11.00 -0.77 22.17
CA LEU A 69 -9.72 -0.16 21.79
C LEU A 69 -9.89 1.16 21.04
N VAL A 70 -10.85 1.23 20.11
CA VAL A 70 -11.15 2.47 19.36
C VAL A 70 -11.65 3.57 20.30
N VAL A 71 -12.65 3.27 21.13
CA VAL A 71 -13.24 4.22 22.10
C VAL A 71 -12.18 4.66 23.12
N TYR A 72 -11.38 3.73 23.62
CA TYR A 72 -10.24 4.03 24.49
C TYR A 72 -9.25 4.99 23.83
N GLY A 73 -8.83 4.72 22.60
CA GLY A 73 -7.89 5.56 21.86
C GLY A 73 -8.40 6.99 21.64
N ILE A 74 -9.70 7.14 21.33
CA ILE A 74 -10.35 8.45 21.18
C ILE A 74 -10.37 9.19 22.52
N ILE A 75 -10.88 8.56 23.58
CA ILE A 75 -10.97 9.18 24.92
C ILE A 75 -9.58 9.55 25.43
N TYR A 76 -8.61 8.64 25.33
CA TYR A 76 -7.22 8.89 25.73
C TYR A 76 -6.65 10.10 25.00
N THR A 77 -6.84 10.18 23.67
CA THR A 77 -6.34 11.31 22.86
C THR A 77 -6.98 12.64 23.27
N VAL A 78 -8.28 12.64 23.57
CA VAL A 78 -9.01 13.83 24.03
C VAL A 78 -8.53 14.26 25.42
N LEU A 79 -8.50 13.34 26.39
CA LEU A 79 -8.08 13.63 27.77
C LEU A 79 -6.62 14.08 27.84
N ASN A 80 -5.73 13.53 26.99
CA ASN A 80 -4.32 13.91 26.94
C ASN A 80 -4.10 15.38 26.51
N ARG A 81 -5.08 16.00 25.83
CA ARG A 81 -5.01 17.42 25.44
C ARG A 81 -5.49 18.35 26.55
N MET A 82 -6.14 17.85 27.60
CA MET A 82 -6.65 18.65 28.70
C MET A 82 -5.54 18.92 29.73
N SER A 83 -5.40 20.17 30.15
CA SER A 83 -4.39 20.59 31.15
C SER A 83 -4.52 19.84 32.48
N LEU A 84 -5.73 19.39 32.84
CA LEU A 84 -6.00 18.63 34.06
C LEU A 84 -5.28 17.26 34.12
N PHE A 85 -4.96 16.68 32.98
CA PHE A 85 -4.29 15.37 32.90
C PHE A 85 -2.81 15.49 32.51
N GLN A 86 -2.30 16.73 32.33
CA GLN A 86 -0.89 16.97 32.05
C GLN A 86 -0.08 16.76 33.33
N GLY A 87 0.66 15.65 33.39
CA GLY A 87 1.58 15.33 34.50
C GLY A 87 1.32 13.98 35.19
N SER A 88 0.18 13.32 34.93
CA SER A 88 -0.15 12.03 35.55
C SER A 88 -0.65 11.02 34.50
N SER A 89 0.27 10.43 33.74
CA SER A 89 -0.04 9.41 32.72
C SER A 89 -0.83 8.21 33.29
N PHE A 90 -0.63 7.90 34.57
CA PHE A 90 -1.38 6.87 35.27
C PHE A 90 -2.87 7.25 35.41
N LEU A 91 -3.18 8.46 35.90
CA LEU A 91 -4.56 8.93 36.03
C LEU A 91 -5.25 8.97 34.66
N LEU A 92 -4.54 9.45 33.64
CA LEU A 92 -5.01 9.50 32.25
C LEU A 92 -5.38 8.10 31.73
N PHE A 93 -4.51 7.12 31.93
CA PHE A 93 -4.73 5.73 31.52
C PHE A 93 -5.96 5.12 32.21
N PHE A 94 -6.05 5.19 33.54
CA PHE A 94 -7.17 4.59 34.28
C PHE A 94 -8.50 5.26 33.99
N THR A 95 -8.51 6.60 33.86
CA THR A 95 -9.73 7.35 33.55
C THR A 95 -10.22 7.01 32.14
N SER A 96 -9.33 7.00 31.14
CA SER A 96 -9.70 6.64 29.77
C SER A 96 -10.16 5.18 29.66
N ALA A 97 -9.49 4.25 30.34
CA ALA A 97 -9.89 2.84 30.37
C ALA A 97 -11.26 2.66 31.04
N ALA A 98 -11.51 3.30 32.19
CA ALA A 98 -12.78 3.21 32.89
C ALA A 98 -13.95 3.74 32.05
N VAL A 99 -13.78 4.91 31.41
CA VAL A 99 -14.81 5.50 30.54
C VAL A 99 -15.02 4.63 29.30
N ALA A 100 -13.97 4.07 28.70
CA ALA A 100 -14.11 3.18 27.55
C ALA A 100 -14.85 1.88 27.90
N VAL A 101 -14.50 1.23 29.01
CA VAL A 101 -15.18 0.02 29.51
C VAL A 101 -16.66 0.30 29.77
N LEU A 102 -16.98 1.40 30.45
CA LEU A 102 -18.37 1.80 30.70
C LEU A 102 -19.10 2.11 29.39
N GLY A 103 -18.45 2.80 28.46
CA GLY A 103 -19.02 3.14 27.16
C GLY A 103 -19.42 1.90 26.37
N VAL A 104 -18.53 0.90 26.27
CA VAL A 104 -18.80 -0.33 25.50
C VAL A 104 -19.78 -1.27 26.20
N LYS A 105 -19.78 -1.32 27.54
CA LYS A 105 -20.66 -2.20 28.32
C LYS A 105 -22.15 -2.00 28.02
N PHE A 106 -22.57 -0.77 27.71
CA PHE A 106 -23.97 -0.44 27.47
C PHE A 106 -24.32 -0.31 25.99
N LEU A 107 -23.41 -0.68 25.08
CA LEU A 107 -23.73 -0.68 23.65
C LEU A 107 -24.57 -1.90 23.27
N ASP A 108 -25.63 -1.64 22.53
CA ASP A 108 -26.44 -2.67 21.91
C ASP A 108 -25.67 -3.40 20.79
N ALA A 109 -25.98 -4.67 20.59
CA ALA A 109 -25.34 -5.52 19.59
C ALA A 109 -25.53 -4.97 18.17
N ASP A 110 -26.73 -4.47 17.86
CA ASP A 110 -27.06 -3.88 16.56
C ASP A 110 -26.21 -2.62 16.30
N PHE A 111 -25.97 -1.82 17.34
CA PHE A 111 -25.13 -0.64 17.23
C PHE A 111 -23.66 -1.00 17.02
N ILE A 112 -23.16 -2.02 17.73
CA ILE A 112 -21.82 -2.56 17.54
C ILE A 112 -21.63 -3.01 16.09
N GLN A 113 -22.58 -3.76 15.54
CA GLN A 113 -22.54 -4.21 14.16
C GLN A 113 -22.58 -3.05 13.16
N ALA A 114 -23.44 -2.05 13.40
CA ALA A 114 -23.52 -0.85 12.56
C ALA A 114 -22.21 -0.05 12.54
N VAL A 115 -21.57 0.13 13.71
CA VAL A 115 -20.27 0.79 13.84
C VAL A 115 -19.17 -0.01 13.14
N LEU A 116 -19.22 -1.34 13.18
CA LEU A 116 -18.21 -2.21 12.56
C LEU A 116 -18.35 -2.37 11.05
N LEU A 117 -19.54 -2.15 10.49
CA LEU A 117 -19.79 -2.26 9.07
C LEU A 117 -18.79 -1.47 8.18
N PRO A 118 -18.50 -0.18 8.44
CA PRO A 118 -17.48 0.55 7.67
C PRO A 118 -16.06 0.01 7.84
N TYR A 119 -15.72 -0.55 9.01
CA TYR A 119 -14.40 -1.15 9.22
C TYR A 119 -14.25 -2.49 8.49
N ALA A 120 -15.31 -3.30 8.48
CA ALA A 120 -15.37 -4.51 7.67
C ALA A 120 -15.23 -4.14 6.18
N ALA A 121 -15.95 -3.11 5.72
CA ALA A 121 -15.84 -2.62 4.35
C ALA A 121 -14.43 -2.12 4.01
N LEU A 122 -13.79 -1.37 4.91
CA LEU A 122 -12.40 -0.93 4.76
C LEU A 122 -11.44 -2.12 4.72
N GLY A 123 -11.59 -3.08 5.64
CA GLY A 123 -10.77 -4.29 5.68
C GLY A 123 -10.90 -5.13 4.41
N GLY A 124 -12.13 -5.35 3.93
CA GLY A 124 -12.40 -6.02 2.67
C GLY A 124 -11.81 -5.27 1.48
N SER A 125 -11.93 -3.94 1.46
CA SER A 125 -11.35 -3.09 0.41
C SER A 125 -9.84 -3.19 0.38
N ILE A 126 -9.16 -3.13 1.54
CA ILE A 126 -7.71 -3.29 1.62
C ILE A 126 -7.29 -4.70 1.19
N ALA A 127 -8.01 -5.74 1.64
CA ALA A 127 -7.71 -7.13 1.29
C ALA A 127 -7.78 -7.38 -0.23
N ILE A 128 -8.63 -6.65 -0.95
CA ILE A 128 -8.74 -6.72 -2.42
C ILE A 128 -7.75 -5.78 -3.12
N PHE A 129 -7.59 -4.56 -2.61
CA PHE A 129 -6.76 -3.54 -3.23
C PHE A 129 -5.26 -3.82 -3.08
N LEU A 130 -4.83 -4.40 -1.96
CA LEU A 130 -3.42 -4.64 -1.67
C LEU A 130 -2.80 -5.67 -2.63
N PRO A 131 -3.37 -6.88 -2.86
CA PRO A 131 -2.85 -7.81 -3.87
C PRO A 131 -2.84 -7.20 -5.27
N PHE A 132 -3.88 -6.44 -5.62
CA PHE A 132 -3.93 -5.71 -6.89
C PHE A 132 -2.78 -4.72 -7.04
N LEU A 133 -2.50 -3.90 -6.02
CA LEU A 133 -1.41 -2.92 -6.04
C LEU A 133 -0.04 -3.59 -6.14
N ILE A 134 0.19 -4.67 -5.39
CA ILE A 134 1.43 -5.44 -5.45
C ILE A 134 1.61 -6.01 -6.87
N TYR A 135 0.57 -6.62 -7.42
CA TYR A 135 0.62 -7.18 -8.77
C TYR A 135 0.83 -6.09 -9.83
N PHE A 136 0.12 -4.97 -9.72
CA PHE A 136 0.26 -3.80 -10.58
C PHE A 136 1.72 -3.31 -10.60
N MET A 137 2.33 -3.14 -9.42
CA MET A 137 3.73 -2.76 -9.29
C MET A 137 4.65 -3.78 -9.93
N PHE A 138 4.39 -5.08 -9.75
CA PHE A 138 5.16 -6.14 -10.36
C PHE A 138 5.11 -6.10 -11.90
N VAL A 139 3.92 -5.96 -12.49
CA VAL A 139 3.73 -5.89 -13.95
C VAL A 139 4.48 -4.70 -14.53
N HIS A 140 4.39 -3.52 -13.90
CA HIS A 140 5.02 -2.31 -14.41
C HIS A 140 6.55 -2.27 -14.23
N THR A 141 7.08 -2.94 -13.21
CA THR A 141 8.52 -2.93 -12.94
C THR A 141 9.27 -4.06 -13.63
N SER A 142 8.67 -5.25 -13.70
CA SER A 142 9.38 -6.48 -14.09
C SER A 142 9.13 -6.88 -15.53
N VAL A 143 7.96 -6.57 -16.10
CA VAL A 143 7.57 -7.03 -17.43
C VAL A 143 7.87 -5.96 -18.49
N LYS A 144 8.90 -6.20 -19.32
CA LYS A 144 9.23 -5.34 -20.45
C LYS A 144 8.39 -5.72 -21.67
N GLY A 145 7.79 -4.72 -22.31
CA GLY A 145 7.02 -4.88 -23.56
C GLY A 145 5.50 -4.98 -23.36
N THR A 146 4.76 -4.36 -24.28
CA THR A 146 3.29 -4.22 -24.21
C THR A 146 2.57 -5.55 -24.20
N PHE A 147 3.06 -6.55 -24.96
CA PHE A 147 2.45 -7.87 -25.02
C PHE A 147 2.51 -8.60 -23.68
N GLY A 148 3.69 -8.62 -23.04
CA GLY A 148 3.88 -9.27 -21.75
C GLY A 148 3.00 -8.66 -20.65
N ARG A 149 2.87 -7.33 -20.63
CA ARG A 149 1.99 -6.64 -19.65
C ARG A 149 0.52 -7.00 -19.87
N ARG A 150 0.04 -6.98 -21.12
CA ARG A 150 -1.33 -7.38 -21.45
C ARG A 150 -1.59 -8.84 -21.05
N ALA A 151 -0.66 -9.75 -21.34
CA ALA A 151 -0.77 -11.15 -20.93
C ALA A 151 -0.81 -11.29 -19.40
N ALA A 152 0.02 -10.54 -18.67
CA ALA A 152 0.01 -10.53 -17.21
C ALA A 152 -1.34 -10.05 -16.64
N TRP A 153 -1.93 -8.99 -17.19
CA TRP A 153 -3.25 -8.53 -16.78
C TRP A 153 -4.35 -9.57 -17.02
N VAL A 154 -4.30 -10.29 -18.14
CA VAL A 154 -5.24 -11.40 -18.43
C VAL A 154 -5.08 -12.53 -17.41
N VAL A 155 -3.84 -12.92 -17.09
CA VAL A 155 -3.58 -13.95 -16.06
C VAL A 155 -4.14 -13.51 -14.71
N PHE A 156 -3.95 -12.25 -14.33
CA PHE A 156 -4.47 -11.74 -13.08
C PHE A 156 -6.00 -11.70 -13.05
N ALA A 157 -6.64 -11.29 -14.15
CA ALA A 157 -8.09 -11.34 -14.30
C ALA A 157 -8.62 -12.77 -14.12
N LEU A 158 -7.94 -13.76 -14.71
CA LEU A 158 -8.30 -15.17 -14.58
C LEU A 158 -8.15 -15.68 -13.15
N VAL A 159 -7.05 -15.34 -12.45
CA VAL A 159 -6.87 -15.71 -11.03
C VAL A 159 -7.96 -15.08 -10.17
N PHE A 160 -8.26 -13.81 -10.38
CA PHE A 160 -9.30 -13.10 -9.63
C PHE A 160 -10.69 -13.69 -9.89
N MET A 161 -10.98 -14.05 -11.14
CA MET A 161 -12.21 -14.75 -11.54
C MET A 161 -12.28 -16.16 -10.92
N ALA A 162 -11.17 -16.90 -10.88
CA ALA A 162 -11.12 -18.21 -10.23
C ALA A 162 -11.41 -18.12 -8.73
N ILE A 163 -10.86 -17.10 -8.04
CA ILE A 163 -11.16 -16.83 -6.63
C ILE A 163 -12.65 -16.51 -6.46
N TYR A 164 -13.20 -15.63 -7.30
CA TYR A 164 -14.62 -15.27 -7.28
C TYR A 164 -15.53 -16.49 -7.42
N ILE A 165 -15.25 -17.39 -8.38
CA ILE A 165 -16.03 -18.61 -8.58
C ILE A 165 -15.83 -19.59 -7.40
N SER A 166 -14.59 -19.77 -6.92
CA SER A 166 -14.27 -20.71 -5.83
C SER A 166 -14.95 -20.37 -4.50
N LYS A 167 -15.29 -19.10 -4.28
CA LYS A 167 -16.02 -18.64 -3.09
C LYS A 167 -17.52 -18.89 -3.15
N GLY A 168 -18.03 -19.52 -4.22
CA GLY A 168 -19.43 -19.91 -4.32
C GLY A 168 -20.39 -18.76 -4.64
N PHE A 169 -19.89 -17.57 -5.00
CA PHE A 169 -20.75 -16.43 -5.34
C PHE A 169 -21.65 -16.67 -6.57
N VAL A 170 -21.30 -17.66 -7.41
CA VAL A 170 -22.07 -18.03 -8.61
C VAL A 170 -23.25 -18.96 -8.31
N SER A 171 -23.18 -19.79 -7.24
CA SER A 171 -24.21 -20.80 -7.00
C SER A 171 -25.50 -20.24 -6.37
N GLY A 172 -25.54 -18.94 -6.03
CA GLY A 172 -26.72 -18.31 -5.42
C GLY A 172 -27.07 -18.86 -4.02
N GLU A 173 -26.27 -19.79 -3.50
CA GLU A 173 -26.40 -20.39 -2.16
C GLU A 173 -25.80 -19.49 -1.06
N ALA A 174 -25.11 -18.41 -1.45
CA ALA A 174 -24.74 -17.34 -0.54
C ALA A 174 -26.03 -16.63 -0.09
N GLY A 175 -26.64 -17.15 0.97
CA GLY A 175 -27.94 -16.75 1.50
C GLY A 175 -28.08 -15.24 1.72
N ASN A 176 -29.35 -14.80 1.76
CA ASN A 176 -29.80 -13.40 1.88
C ASN A 176 -29.20 -12.58 3.03
N ASP A 177 -28.42 -13.17 3.93
CA ASP A 177 -27.91 -12.53 5.12
C ASP A 177 -26.51 -11.96 4.87
N THR A 178 -26.45 -10.65 4.63
CA THR A 178 -25.26 -9.78 4.80
C THR A 178 -23.96 -10.17 4.07
N THR A 179 -23.90 -11.26 3.32
CA THR A 179 -22.68 -11.74 2.64
C THR A 179 -22.56 -11.18 1.21
N ASN A 180 -23.64 -10.56 0.71
CA ASN A 180 -23.70 -9.98 -0.63
C ASN A 180 -22.72 -8.82 -0.86
N TRP A 181 -22.37 -8.04 0.17
CA TRP A 181 -21.46 -6.90 -0.03
C TRP A 181 -20.05 -7.35 -0.38
N PHE A 182 -19.57 -8.47 0.17
CA PHE A 182 -18.28 -9.06 -0.22
C PHE A 182 -18.27 -9.46 -1.70
N GLY A 183 -19.37 -10.05 -2.18
CA GLY A 183 -19.52 -10.37 -3.61
C GLY A 183 -19.39 -9.13 -4.50
N GLY A 184 -19.98 -8.01 -4.08
CA GLY A 184 -19.83 -6.71 -4.75
C GLY A 184 -18.38 -6.21 -4.83
N MET A 185 -17.56 -6.45 -3.80
CA MET A 185 -16.16 -6.04 -3.83
C MET A 185 -15.32 -6.85 -4.82
N TYR A 186 -15.62 -8.13 -5.03
CA TYR A 186 -14.94 -8.91 -6.06
C TYR A 186 -15.30 -8.41 -7.47
N ILE A 187 -16.56 -8.05 -7.70
CA ILE A 187 -16.97 -7.41 -8.97
C ILE A 187 -16.19 -6.11 -9.18
N PHE A 188 -16.06 -5.29 -8.13
CA PHE A 188 -15.24 -4.08 -8.18
C PHE A 188 -13.76 -4.38 -8.51
N GLY A 189 -13.19 -5.43 -7.92
CA GLY A 189 -11.85 -5.90 -8.27
C GLY A 189 -11.71 -6.27 -9.74
N ILE A 190 -12.68 -6.98 -10.32
CA ILE A 190 -12.69 -7.31 -11.76
C ILE A 190 -12.74 -6.03 -12.60
N ILE A 191 -13.57 -5.05 -12.23
CA ILE A 191 -13.64 -3.75 -12.91
C ILE A 191 -12.28 -3.05 -12.86
N LEU A 192 -11.62 -3.02 -11.70
CA LEU A 192 -10.28 -2.44 -11.59
C LEU A 192 -9.26 -3.11 -12.50
N VAL A 193 -9.30 -4.44 -12.63
CA VAL A 193 -8.42 -5.18 -13.54
C VAL A 193 -8.69 -4.83 -15.00
N ILE A 194 -9.97 -4.72 -15.39
CA ILE A 194 -10.35 -4.31 -16.75
C ILE A 194 -9.89 -2.87 -17.03
N CYS A 195 -10.09 -1.95 -16.08
CA CYS A 195 -9.60 -0.58 -16.18
C CYS A 195 -8.08 -0.55 -16.33
N ALA A 196 -7.33 -1.26 -15.47
CA ALA A 196 -5.88 -1.34 -15.56
C ALA A 196 -5.40 -1.93 -16.90
N PHE A 197 -6.13 -2.92 -17.44
CA PHE A 197 -5.85 -3.50 -18.75
C PHE A 197 -6.04 -2.49 -19.89
N ILE A 198 -7.13 -1.72 -19.87
CA ILE A 198 -7.42 -0.70 -20.90
C ILE A 198 -6.42 0.46 -20.83
N PHE A 199 -6.10 0.92 -19.62
CA PHE A 199 -5.24 2.08 -19.39
C PHE A 199 -3.73 1.76 -19.30
N ASP A 200 -3.32 0.49 -19.45
CA ASP A 200 -1.93 0.04 -19.32
C ASP A 200 -0.93 0.93 -20.09
N SER A 201 -1.28 1.32 -21.32
CA SER A 201 -0.41 2.16 -22.16
C SER A 201 -0.25 3.58 -21.60
N GLN A 202 -1.32 4.19 -21.08
CA GLN A 202 -1.28 5.55 -20.54
C GLN A 202 -0.48 5.59 -19.25
N ILE A 203 -0.68 4.59 -18.39
CA ILE A 203 0.03 4.48 -17.12
C ILE A 203 1.53 4.27 -17.38
N HIS A 204 1.90 3.42 -18.33
CA HIS A 204 3.31 3.23 -18.68
C HIS A 204 3.97 4.53 -19.13
N MET A 205 3.30 5.28 -20.00
CA MET A 205 3.79 6.57 -20.49
C MET A 205 3.99 7.57 -19.34
N TYR A 206 3.06 7.63 -18.39
CA TYR A 206 3.18 8.47 -17.19
C TYR A 206 4.45 8.12 -16.37
N PHE A 207 4.72 6.83 -16.15
CA PHE A 207 5.93 6.40 -15.45
C PHE A 207 7.21 6.66 -16.25
N GLU A 208 7.17 6.57 -17.58
CA GLU A 208 8.31 6.91 -18.45
C GLU A 208 8.63 8.40 -18.41
N TYR A 209 7.61 9.28 -18.42
CA TYR A 209 7.81 10.72 -18.25
C TYR A 209 8.47 11.06 -16.91
N GLY A 210 8.08 10.37 -15.83
CA GLY A 210 8.75 10.54 -14.53
C GLY A 210 10.23 10.16 -14.54
N LYS A 211 10.61 9.12 -15.30
CA LYS A 211 12.02 8.71 -15.48
C LYS A 211 12.78 9.64 -16.41
N LEU A 212 12.15 10.12 -17.48
CA LEU A 212 12.70 11.12 -18.39
C LEU A 212 13.03 12.42 -17.65
N GLY A 213 12.15 12.90 -16.77
CA GLY A 213 12.41 14.08 -15.95
C GLY A 213 13.66 13.93 -15.07
N ARG A 214 13.82 12.78 -14.40
CA ARG A 214 15.03 12.49 -13.60
C ARG A 214 16.29 12.38 -14.45
N THR A 215 16.19 11.76 -15.62
CA THR A 215 17.33 11.61 -16.55
C THR A 215 17.75 12.98 -17.11
N MET A 216 16.78 13.82 -17.44
CA MET A 216 17.02 15.19 -17.92
C MET A 216 17.63 16.07 -16.82
N SER A 217 17.14 15.96 -15.59
CA SER A 217 17.73 16.62 -14.42
C SER A 217 19.19 16.19 -14.21
N ASN A 218 19.49 14.90 -14.29
CA ASN A 218 20.86 14.39 -14.20
C ASN A 218 21.74 14.90 -15.36
N PHE A 219 21.19 15.00 -16.57
CA PHE A 219 21.92 15.54 -17.73
C PHE A 219 22.21 17.04 -17.58
N HIS A 220 21.27 17.81 -17.05
CA HIS A 220 21.47 19.22 -16.74
C HIS A 220 22.51 19.41 -15.65
N GLN A 221 22.48 18.58 -14.61
CA GLN A 221 23.50 18.59 -13.57
C GLN A 221 24.88 18.21 -14.10
N ALA A 222 24.98 17.19 -14.97
CA ALA A 222 26.25 16.80 -15.59
C ALA A 222 26.80 17.89 -16.52
N SER A 223 25.93 18.55 -17.29
CA SER A 223 26.31 19.66 -18.17
C SER A 223 26.80 20.87 -17.36
N TYR A 224 26.10 21.20 -16.27
CA TYR A 224 26.52 22.25 -15.34
C TYR A 224 27.90 21.97 -14.74
N VAL A 225 28.13 20.76 -14.22
CA VAL A 225 29.44 20.34 -13.67
C VAL A 225 30.53 20.45 -14.74
N THR A 226 30.26 20.03 -15.97
CA THR A 226 31.23 20.12 -17.07
C THR A 226 31.62 21.58 -17.35
N ILE A 227 30.66 22.49 -17.47
CA ILE A 227 30.91 23.93 -17.71
C ILE A 227 31.72 24.54 -16.57
N VAL A 228 31.39 24.24 -15.32
CA VAL A 228 32.12 24.73 -14.14
C VAL A 228 33.57 24.21 -14.13
N THR A 229 33.78 22.93 -14.45
CA THR A 229 35.15 22.38 -14.54
C THR A 229 35.96 22.96 -15.69
N GLU A 230 35.32 23.30 -16.83
CA GLU A 230 36.00 24.00 -17.93
C GLU A 230 36.38 25.43 -17.57
N LEU A 231 35.54 26.13 -16.81
CA LEU A 231 35.86 27.46 -16.27
C LEU A 231 37.06 27.41 -15.32
N ASP A 232 37.09 26.46 -14.38
CA ASP A 232 38.23 26.26 -13.46
C ASP A 232 39.53 25.95 -14.22
N LYS A 233 39.48 25.08 -15.23
CA LYS A 233 40.63 24.79 -16.11
C LYS A 233 41.09 26.04 -16.86
N LEU A 234 40.16 26.87 -17.33
CA LEU A 234 40.47 28.10 -18.05
C LEU A 234 41.14 29.14 -17.14
N GLU A 235 40.72 29.24 -15.88
CA GLU A 235 41.34 30.13 -14.89
C GLU A 235 42.76 29.67 -14.53
N LYS A 236 42.97 28.37 -14.32
CA LYS A 236 44.32 27.80 -14.14
C LYS A 236 45.23 28.05 -15.34
N ALA A 237 44.69 27.96 -16.56
CA ALA A 237 45.46 28.21 -17.77
C ALA A 237 45.83 29.69 -17.95
N ARG A 238 44.96 30.62 -17.54
CA ARG A 238 45.29 32.05 -17.47
C ARG A 238 46.48 32.29 -16.54
N ASP A 239 46.46 31.68 -15.36
CA ASP A 239 47.53 31.84 -14.36
C ASP A 239 48.86 31.23 -14.85
N ALA A 240 48.80 30.25 -15.76
CA ALA A 240 49.96 29.67 -16.45
C ALA A 240 50.45 30.48 -17.68
N GLY A 241 49.90 31.68 -17.93
CA GLY A 241 50.36 32.56 -19.00
C GLY A 241 49.61 32.43 -20.34
N MET A 242 48.38 31.91 -20.35
CA MET A 242 47.52 31.94 -21.54
C MET A 242 47.24 33.39 -21.99
N ASP A 243 47.22 33.63 -23.30
CA ASP A 243 46.90 34.92 -23.90
C ASP A 243 45.54 35.48 -23.41
N THR A 244 45.56 36.73 -22.97
CA THR A 244 44.42 37.44 -22.36
C THR A 244 43.22 37.53 -23.31
N ARG A 245 43.44 37.73 -24.61
CA ARG A 245 42.34 37.81 -25.59
C ARG A 245 41.64 36.47 -25.74
N THR A 246 42.42 35.39 -25.87
CA THR A 246 41.92 34.02 -25.97
C THR A 246 41.15 33.61 -24.71
N TYR A 247 41.67 33.98 -23.53
CA TYR A 247 41.00 33.76 -22.24
C TYR A 247 39.63 34.44 -22.19
N HIS A 248 39.54 35.74 -22.49
CA HIS A 248 38.27 36.47 -22.44
C HIS A 248 37.25 35.93 -23.45
N ALA A 249 37.68 35.58 -24.66
CA ALA A 249 36.81 34.98 -25.66
C ALA A 249 36.21 33.65 -25.18
N ARG A 250 37.05 32.73 -24.65
CA ARG A 250 36.58 31.43 -24.13
C ARG A 250 35.72 31.58 -22.88
N LYS A 251 36.11 32.46 -21.95
CA LYS A 251 35.35 32.71 -20.71
C LYS A 251 33.97 33.25 -21.03
N LYS A 252 33.85 34.17 -22.01
CA LYS A 252 32.56 34.70 -22.45
C LYS A 252 31.65 33.59 -22.97
N VAL A 253 32.14 32.69 -23.83
CA VAL A 253 31.37 31.55 -24.36
C VAL A 253 30.91 30.61 -23.24
N LEU A 254 31.77 30.29 -22.28
CA LEU A 254 31.40 29.42 -21.15
C LEU A 254 30.39 30.08 -20.20
N MET A 255 30.53 31.38 -19.94
CA MET A 255 29.59 32.14 -19.12
C MET A 255 28.22 32.30 -19.81
N GLU A 256 28.19 32.47 -21.13
CA GLU A 256 26.94 32.47 -21.90
C GLU A 256 26.24 31.11 -21.80
N ARG A 257 26.96 29.99 -21.97
CA ARG A 257 26.40 28.63 -21.78
C ARG A 257 25.90 28.40 -20.36
N LEU A 258 26.63 28.91 -19.35
CA LEU A 258 26.21 28.80 -17.94
C LEU A 258 24.92 29.58 -17.70
N LYS A 259 24.79 30.78 -18.29
CA LYS A 259 23.58 31.61 -18.20
C LYS A 259 22.40 30.96 -18.92
N GLU A 260 22.62 30.39 -20.10
CA GLU A 260 21.60 29.62 -20.83
C GLU A 260 21.09 28.45 -19.98
N HIS A 261 21.99 27.69 -19.35
CA HIS A 261 21.62 26.62 -18.42
C HIS A 261 20.84 27.12 -17.20
N ALA A 262 21.23 28.27 -16.63
CA ALA A 262 20.53 28.87 -15.48
C ALA A 262 19.14 29.41 -15.85
N SER A 263 18.93 29.83 -17.10
CA SER A 263 17.61 30.31 -17.59
C SER A 263 16.68 29.19 -18.06
N GLY A 264 17.21 27.99 -18.32
CA GLY A 264 16.44 26.82 -18.73
C GLY A 264 15.92 25.95 -17.58
N MET A 265 16.27 26.29 -16.34
CA MET A 265 15.68 25.72 -15.11
C MET A 265 14.56 26.61 -14.60
#